data_AF-A0A9P7JKP0-F1
#
_entry.id   AF-A0A9P7JKP0-F1
#
_cell.length_a   1.000
_cell.length_b   1.000
_cell.length_c   1.000
_cell.angle_alpha   90.00
_cell.angle_beta   90.00
_cell.angle_gamma   90.00
#
_symmetry.space_group_name_H-M   'P 1'
#
loop_
_entity.id
_entity.type
_entity.pdbx_description
1 polymer ?
#
loop_
_entity_poly.entity_id
_entity_poly.type
_entity_poly.pdbx_seq_one_letter_code
_entity_poly.pdbx_strand_id
1 'polypeptide(L)'
;MKPCSSYHNVDLPATMQVDQHWTKKYLPTVMLWAGSYDDIWNIPDKVLLLHAQLIFNVVYKDLDITIVHGGVIHSLTAQRISEWHSNFGSTGIVIILDFLT
;
A
#
# COMPACT_ATOMS: atom_id res chain seq x y z
N MET A 1 -7.44 12.98 -13.94
CA MET A 1 -6.85 11.78 -13.31
C MET A 1 -7.93 10.71 -13.19
N LYS A 2 -7.57 9.44 -13.41
CA LYS A 2 -8.47 8.30 -13.20
C LYS A 2 -8.79 8.16 -11.70
N PRO A 3 -9.97 7.67 -11.29
CA PRO A 3 -10.26 7.40 -9.88
C PRO A 3 -9.21 6.46 -9.26
N CYS A 4 -8.85 6.69 -7.99
CA CYS A 4 -7.84 5.89 -7.29
C CYS A 4 -8.15 4.40 -7.34
N SER A 5 -9.43 4.00 -7.19
CA SER A 5 -9.88 2.61 -7.21
C SER A 5 -9.75 1.91 -8.56
N SER A 6 -9.52 2.65 -9.64
CA SER A 6 -9.43 2.08 -10.97
C SER A 6 -7.99 1.85 -11.43
N TYR A 7 -6.97 2.23 -10.66
CA TYR A 7 -5.59 1.89 -10.98
C TYR A 7 -5.34 0.40 -10.74
N HIS A 8 -4.53 -0.20 -11.61
CA HIS A 8 -4.07 -1.58 -11.52
C HIS A 8 -2.54 -1.66 -11.62
N ASN A 9 -1.96 -2.80 -11.24
CA ASN A 9 -0.51 -2.98 -11.31
C ASN A 9 0.05 -2.76 -12.74
N VAL A 10 -0.74 -3.02 -13.79
CA VAL A 10 -0.34 -2.77 -15.19
C VAL A 10 -0.13 -1.29 -15.52
N ASP A 11 -0.71 -0.39 -14.71
CA ASP A 11 -0.53 1.06 -14.86
C ASP A 11 0.81 1.54 -14.26
N LEU A 12 1.55 0.66 -13.56
CA LEU A 12 2.88 0.98 -13.04
C LEU A 12 3.92 1.00 -14.17
N PRO A 13 4.95 1.85 -14.07
CA PRO A 13 6.10 1.79 -14.95
C PRO A 13 6.72 0.39 -14.97
N ALA A 14 7.11 -0.11 -16.15
CA ALA A 14 7.71 -1.42 -16.30
C ALA A 14 8.97 -1.60 -15.43
N THR A 15 9.74 -0.52 -15.23
CA THR A 15 10.92 -0.47 -14.36
C THR A 15 10.60 -0.84 -12.90
N MET A 16 9.38 -0.60 -12.43
CA MET A 16 8.95 -0.94 -11.08
C MET A 16 8.52 -2.41 -10.93
N GLN A 17 8.21 -3.07 -12.05
CA GLN A 17 7.80 -4.47 -12.08
C GLN A 17 9.00 -5.43 -12.21
N VAL A 18 10.18 -4.93 -12.53
CA VAL A 18 11.44 -5.71 -12.60
C VAL A 18 11.64 -6.45 -11.27
N ASP A 19 11.99 -7.74 -11.39
CA ASP A 19 12.23 -8.66 -10.26
C ASP A 19 11.10 -8.71 -9.23
N GLN A 20 9.88 -8.33 -9.64
CA GLN A 20 8.73 -8.22 -8.76
C GLN A 20 8.99 -7.30 -7.56
N HIS A 21 9.85 -6.28 -7.70
CA HIS A 21 10.18 -5.34 -6.62
C HIS A 21 8.94 -4.71 -6.01
N TRP A 22 7.94 -4.40 -6.83
CA TRP A 22 6.65 -3.87 -6.37
C TRP A 22 6.01 -4.79 -5.31
N THR A 23 5.85 -6.07 -5.61
CA THR A 23 5.13 -7.02 -4.75
C THR A 23 6.01 -7.67 -3.69
N LYS A 24 7.32 -7.80 -3.92
CA LYS A 24 8.25 -8.49 -3.01
C LYS A 24 9.04 -7.56 -2.09
N LYS A 25 9.17 -6.27 -2.41
CA LYS A 25 9.96 -5.32 -1.62
C LYS A 25 9.12 -4.12 -1.21
N TYR A 26 8.62 -3.35 -2.17
CA TYR A 26 7.93 -2.09 -1.89
C TYR A 26 6.66 -2.30 -1.06
N LEU A 27 5.70 -3.10 -1.53
CA LEU A 27 4.45 -3.32 -0.81
C LEU A 27 4.65 -3.94 0.58
N PRO A 28 5.50 -4.99 0.77
CA PRO A 28 5.78 -5.51 2.10
C PRO A 28 6.38 -4.48 3.06
N THR A 29 7.30 -3.63 2.60
CA THR A 29 7.88 -2.58 3.44
C THR A 29 6.84 -1.52 3.81
N VAL A 30 5.96 -1.14 2.89
CA VAL A 30 4.82 -0.26 3.21
C VAL A 30 3.91 -0.91 4.24
N MET A 31 3.53 -2.17 4.07
CA MET A 31 2.63 -2.86 5.01
C MET A 31 3.26 -2.99 6.40
N LEU A 32 4.56 -3.28 6.47
CA LEU A 32 5.28 -3.34 7.73
C LEU A 32 5.28 -1.98 8.45
N TRP A 33 5.51 -0.90 7.71
CA TRP A 33 5.41 0.45 8.25
C TRP A 33 3.99 0.79 8.70
N ALA A 34 2.98 0.52 7.86
CA ALA A 34 1.58 0.82 8.16
C ALA A 34 1.11 0.10 9.42
N GLY A 35 1.50 -1.18 9.60
CA GLY A 35 1.22 -1.95 10.81
C GLY A 35 1.97 -1.48 12.06
N SER A 36 2.97 -0.61 11.91
CA SER A 36 3.72 0.00 13.02
C SER A 36 3.28 1.43 13.33
N TYR A 37 2.27 1.96 12.61
CA TYR A 37 1.76 3.31 12.81
C TYR A 37 0.77 3.36 13.98
N ASP A 38 0.70 4.50 14.69
CA ASP A 38 -0.08 4.64 15.94
C ASP A 38 -1.56 4.28 15.75
N ASP A 39 -2.19 4.83 14.72
CA ASP A 39 -3.56 4.50 14.32
C ASP A 39 -3.54 3.74 12.99
N ILE A 40 -3.35 2.42 13.08
CA ILE A 40 -3.25 1.56 11.91
C ILE A 40 -4.46 1.71 10.97
N TRP A 41 -5.65 1.99 11.49
CA TRP A 41 -6.89 2.02 10.71
C TRP A 41 -7.10 3.32 9.97
N ASN A 42 -6.50 4.41 10.44
CA ASN A 42 -6.71 5.75 9.91
C ASN A 42 -5.39 6.49 9.68
N ILE A 43 -4.70 6.10 8.61
CA ILE A 43 -3.47 6.75 8.15
C ILE A 43 -3.84 7.96 7.29
N PRO A 44 -3.49 9.20 7.66
CA PRO A 44 -3.78 10.37 6.83
C PRO A 44 -3.04 10.30 5.49
N ASP A 45 -3.69 10.71 4.39
CA ASP A 45 -3.10 10.66 3.04
C ASP A 45 -1.74 11.36 2.93
N LYS A 46 -1.55 12.48 3.65
CA LYS A 46 -0.25 13.18 3.69
C LYS A 46 0.85 12.34 4.32
N VAL A 47 0.51 11.61 5.38
CA VAL A 47 1.43 10.71 6.09
C VAL A 47 1.74 9.50 5.22
N LEU A 48 0.72 8.92 4.59
CA LEU A 48 0.89 7.84 3.63
C LEU A 48 1.79 8.25 2.48
N LEU A 49 1.54 9.41 1.85
CA LEU A 49 2.32 9.92 0.74
C LEU A 49 3.80 10.11 1.12
N LEU A 50 4.05 10.72 2.29
CA LEU A 50 5.40 10.94 2.79
C LEU A 50 6.17 9.62 2.97
N HIS A 51 5.57 8.65 3.66
CA HIS A 51 6.24 7.38 3.95
C HIS A 51 6.33 6.48 2.72
N ALA A 52 5.33 6.51 1.84
CA ALA A 52 5.41 5.88 0.53
C ALA A 52 6.61 6.40 -0.25
N GLN A 53 6.87 7.72 -0.26
CA GLN A 53 8.05 8.28 -0.93
C GLN A 53 9.36 7.84 -0.27
N LEU A 54 9.44 7.85 1.06
CA LEU A 54 10.65 7.43 1.78
C LEU A 54 10.99 5.96 1.48
N ILE A 55 9.98 5.08 1.53
CA ILE A 55 10.13 3.67 1.21
C ILE A 55 10.47 3.48 -0.27
N PHE A 56 9.84 4.24 -1.16
CA PHE A 56 10.14 4.21 -2.58
C PHE A 56 11.62 4.51 -2.85
N ASN A 57 12.16 5.57 -2.25
CA ASN A 57 13.57 5.96 -2.40
C ASN A 57 14.54 4.89 -1.89
N VAL A 58 14.15 4.13 -0.87
CA VAL A 58 14.98 3.03 -0.34
C VAL A 58 14.95 1.81 -1.25
N VAL A 59 13.77 1.47 -1.80
CA VAL A 59 13.57 0.27 -2.63
C VAL A 59 14.04 0.49 -4.07
N TYR A 60 13.86 1.69 -4.62
CA TYR A 60 14.15 2.07 -6.00
C TYR A 60 15.20 3.18 -6.06
N LYS A 61 16.43 2.87 -5.66
CA LYS A 61 17.54 3.85 -5.57
C LYS A 61 17.88 4.54 -6.89
N ASP A 62 17.64 3.86 -8.00
CA ASP A 62 18.01 4.33 -9.35
C ASP A 62 16.86 5.02 -10.08
N LEU A 63 15.67 5.15 -9.45
CA LEU A 63 14.50 5.79 -10.05
C LEU A 63 14.24 7.14 -9.40
N ASP A 64 14.39 8.21 -10.17
CA ASP A 64 14.00 9.56 -9.77
C ASP A 64 12.50 9.80 -10.03
N ILE A 65 11.65 9.20 -9.20
CA ILE A 65 10.19 9.32 -9.30
C ILE A 65 9.63 9.94 -8.02
N THR A 66 8.93 11.06 -8.19
CA THR A 66 8.13 11.66 -7.12
C THR A 66 6.71 11.08 -7.14
N ILE A 67 6.30 10.47 -6.04
CA ILE A 67 4.94 9.99 -5.82
C ILE A 67 4.04 11.20 -5.59
N VAL A 68 3.02 11.32 -6.43
CA VAL A 68 2.00 12.36 -6.32
C VAL A 68 0.72 11.79 -5.74
N HIS A 69 0.03 12.60 -4.94
CA HIS A 69 -1.31 12.25 -4.46
C HIS A 69 -2.26 12.00 -5.63
N GLY A 70 -3.04 10.93 -5.58
CA GLY A 70 -3.90 10.48 -6.68
C GLY A 70 -3.17 9.89 -7.90
N GLY A 71 -1.84 9.79 -7.85
CA GLY A 71 -1.03 9.08 -8.85
C GLY A 71 -1.14 7.56 -8.70
N VAL A 72 -0.59 6.82 -9.67
CA VAL A 72 -0.67 5.35 -9.72
C VAL A 72 -0.07 4.68 -8.48
N ILE A 73 1.14 5.10 -8.07
CA ILE A 73 1.84 4.51 -6.91
C ILE A 73 1.06 4.78 -5.63
N HIS A 74 0.66 6.04 -5.39
CA HIS A 74 -0.15 6.41 -4.22
C HIS A 74 -1.46 5.61 -4.18
N SER A 75 -2.18 5.57 -5.29
CA SER A 75 -3.49 4.90 -5.37
C SER A 75 -3.39 3.41 -5.12
N LEU A 76 -2.42 2.72 -5.74
CA LEU A 76 -2.22 1.29 -5.51
C LEU A 76 -1.74 1.01 -4.09
N THR A 77 -0.89 1.87 -3.53
CA THR A 77 -0.44 1.73 -2.14
C THR A 77 -1.63 1.84 -1.18
N ALA A 78 -2.47 2.86 -1.35
CA ALA A 78 -3.68 3.07 -0.55
C ALA A 78 -4.66 1.89 -0.67
N GLN A 79 -4.92 1.42 -1.90
CA GLN A 79 -5.76 0.23 -2.14
C GLN A 79 -5.25 -0.99 -1.36
N ARG A 80 -3.94 -1.25 -1.40
CA ARG A 80 -3.34 -2.41 -0.72
C ARG A 80 -3.45 -2.34 0.80
N ILE A 81 -3.37 -1.15 1.37
CA ILE A 81 -3.61 -0.95 2.80
C ILE A 81 -5.09 -1.20 3.12
N SER A 82 -6.02 -0.70 2.29
CA SER A 82 -7.45 -0.96 2.49
C SER A 82 -7.81 -2.46 2.38
N GLU A 83 -7.22 -3.17 1.41
CA GLU A 83 -7.35 -4.63 1.29
C GLU A 83 -6.82 -5.34 2.54
N TRP A 84 -5.65 -4.92 3.03
CA TRP A 84 -5.04 -5.47 4.23
C TRP A 84 -5.94 -5.26 5.47
N HIS A 85 -6.45 -4.04 5.70
CA HIS A 85 -7.44 -3.75 6.75
C HIS A 85 -8.68 -4.63 6.64
N SER A 86 -9.21 -4.77 5.43
CA SER A 86 -10.44 -5.54 5.18
C SER A 86 -10.24 -7.03 5.48
N ASN A 87 -9.08 -7.59 5.11
CA ASN A 87 -8.73 -8.97 5.42
C ASN A 87 -8.61 -9.19 6.93
N PHE A 88 -7.92 -8.29 7.65
CA PHE A 88 -7.85 -8.36 9.11
C PHE A 88 -9.23 -8.29 9.77
N GLY A 89 -10.07 -7.35 9.36
CA GLY A 89 -11.43 -7.20 9.86
C GLY A 89 -12.30 -8.43 9.59
N SER A 90 -12.26 -8.95 8.37
CA SER A 90 -13.03 -10.14 7.97
C SER A 90 -12.61 -11.39 8.76
N THR A 91 -11.30 -11.65 8.88
CA THR A 91 -10.79 -12.77 9.67
C THR A 91 -11.18 -12.64 11.15
N GLY A 92 -11.12 -11.43 11.71
CA GLY A 92 -11.57 -11.17 13.08
C GLY A 92 -13.05 -11.53 13.29
N ILE A 93 -13.93 -11.15 12.36
CA ILE A 93 -15.36 -11.49 12.40
C ILE A 93 -15.56 -13.00 12.37
N VAL A 94 -14.83 -13.72 11.51
CA VAL A 94 -14.94 -15.19 11.41
C VAL A 94 -14.56 -15.86 12.73
N ILE A 95 -13.47 -15.42 13.38
CA ILE A 95 -13.04 -15.97 14.67
C ILE A 95 -14.08 -15.72 15.76
N ILE A 96 -14.69 -14.54 15.79
CA ILE A 96 -15.74 -14.21 16.77
C ILE A 96 -16.98 -15.07 16.53
N LEU A 97 -17.40 -15.24 15.28
CA LEU A 97 -18.55 -16.09 14.94
C LEU A 97 -18.31 -17.56 15.32
N ASP A 98 -17.10 -18.07 15.06
CA ASP A 98 -16.68 -19.43 15.44
C ASP A 98 -16.69 -19.62 16.97
N PHE A 99 -16.20 -18.64 17.73
CA PHE A 99 -16.26 -18.70 19.20
C PHE A 99 -17.69 -18.68 19.76
N LEU A 100 -18.63 -18.03 19.07
CA LEU A 100 -20.02 -17.86 19.52
C LEU A 100 -20.96 -19.01 19.08
N THR A 101 -20.50 -19.95 18.25
CA THR A 101 -21.29 -21.06 17.71
C THR A 101 -20.91 -22.38 18.36
#